data_AF-A0A8H6IK34-F1
#
_entry.id   AF-A0A8H6IK34-F1
#
_cell.length_a   1.000
_cell.length_b   1.000
_cell.length_c   1.000
_cell.angle_alpha   90.00
_cell.angle_beta   90.00
_cell.angle_gamma   90.00
#
_symmetry.space_group_name_H-M   'P 1'
#
loop_
_entity.id
_entity.type
_entity.pdbx_description
1 polymer ?
#
loop_
_entity_poly.entity_id
_entity_poly.type
_entity_poly.pdbx_seq_one_letter_code
_entity_poly.pdbx_strand_id
1 'polypeptide(L)'
;GSGHTSSDEDAELSRLGLKTQTKRDIGLLAIVALGWNICNSWAAVSATLAISVVSGGPVTLLYGIILIFILGGGCALSMAEIASVYPTAGGQYHWTSILAPRRCSRVLSYCCGSVNFLGWIANGAGFIIQMPVIILSLAAYLDPSYVPETWHIFLVFQAFNFTFTAYNIFLMKRTAWIHDVGCESNRRVSTP
;
A
#
# COMPACT_ATOMS: atom_id res chain seq x y z
N GLY A 1 26.70 -12.26 -12.75
CA GLY A 1 27.18 -13.09 -11.62
C GLY A 1 26.19 -12.96 -10.49
N SER A 2 25.45 -14.04 -10.19
CA SER A 2 24.35 -14.05 -9.20
C SER A 2 24.25 -15.42 -8.51
N GLY A 3 25.39 -16.02 -8.17
CA GLY A 3 25.46 -17.40 -7.67
C GLY A 3 25.80 -17.55 -6.19
N HIS A 4 25.90 -16.46 -5.42
CA HIS A 4 26.42 -16.51 -4.04
C HIS A 4 25.45 -15.99 -2.96
N THR A 5 24.27 -15.47 -3.31
CA THR A 5 23.32 -14.90 -2.34
C THR A 5 22.24 -15.88 -1.87
N SER A 6 21.87 -16.89 -2.67
CA SER A 6 20.75 -17.78 -2.31
C SER A 6 21.06 -18.70 -1.13
N SER A 7 22.28 -19.22 -1.02
CA SER A 7 22.66 -20.15 0.06
C SER A 7 22.71 -19.49 1.44
N ASP A 8 23.14 -18.24 1.51
CA ASP A 8 23.29 -17.49 2.76
C ASP A 8 21.92 -16.98 3.26
N GLU A 9 21.06 -16.52 2.36
CA GLU A 9 19.69 -16.14 2.69
C GLU A 9 18.85 -17.34 3.17
N ASP A 10 19.01 -18.50 2.51
CA ASP A 10 18.37 -19.75 2.94
C ASP A 10 18.90 -20.23 4.30
N ALA A 11 20.18 -20.02 4.59
CA ALA A 11 20.76 -20.31 5.90
C ALA A 11 20.20 -19.38 7.00
N GLU A 12 20.03 -18.09 6.73
CA GLU A 12 19.44 -17.13 7.68
C GLU A 12 17.94 -17.37 7.91
N LEU A 13 17.18 -17.75 6.87
CA LEU A 13 15.79 -18.20 6.99
C LEU A 13 15.68 -19.47 7.85
N SER A 14 16.61 -20.42 7.69
CA SER A 14 16.67 -21.64 8.48
C SER A 14 16.98 -21.36 9.97
N ARG A 15 17.82 -20.36 10.27
CA ARG A 15 18.11 -19.89 11.64
C ARG A 15 16.89 -19.27 12.31
N LEU A 16 16.01 -18.64 11.54
CA LEU A 16 14.73 -18.09 12.01
C LEU A 16 13.60 -19.13 12.07
N GLY A 17 13.87 -20.40 11.70
CA GLY A 17 12.88 -21.47 11.68
C GLY A 17 11.83 -21.35 10.56
N LEU A 18 12.09 -20.51 9.56
CA LEU A 18 11.20 -20.25 8.43
C LEU A 18 11.62 -21.13 7.24
N LYS A 19 10.65 -21.84 6.66
CA LYS A 19 10.89 -22.69 5.48
C LYS A 19 10.88 -21.81 4.23
N THR A 20 11.98 -21.77 3.46
CA THR A 20 12.02 -21.08 2.16
C THR A 20 10.94 -21.65 1.25
N GLN A 21 9.86 -20.90 0.98
CA GLN A 21 8.69 -21.40 0.24
C GLN A 21 8.61 -20.97 -1.22
N THR A 22 9.50 -20.11 -1.74
CA THR A 22 9.36 -19.61 -3.12
C THR A 22 10.70 -19.30 -3.78
N LYS A 23 10.90 -19.80 -5.01
CA LYS A 23 11.91 -19.26 -5.94
C LYS A 23 11.57 -17.81 -6.23
N ARG A 24 12.46 -16.88 -5.92
CA ARG A 24 12.32 -15.46 -6.25
C ARG A 24 12.60 -15.25 -7.74
N ASP A 25 11.57 -15.37 -8.57
CA ASP A 25 11.66 -15.10 -10.03
C ASP A 25 11.37 -13.62 -10.40
N ILE A 26 11.27 -12.73 -9.42
CA ILE A 26 10.93 -11.31 -9.65
C ILE A 26 12.22 -10.49 -9.70
N GLY A 27 12.55 -9.94 -10.86
CA GLY A 27 13.73 -9.07 -11.03
C GLY A 27 13.62 -7.74 -10.26
N LEU A 28 14.75 -7.12 -9.95
CA LEU A 28 14.81 -5.86 -9.17
C LEU A 28 13.93 -4.74 -9.75
N LEU A 29 13.98 -4.56 -11.08
CA LEU A 29 13.17 -3.55 -11.76
C LEU A 29 11.66 -3.86 -11.64
N ALA A 30 11.29 -5.14 -11.67
CA ALA A 30 9.91 -5.57 -11.45
C ALA A 30 9.46 -5.34 -10.01
N ILE A 31 10.33 -5.55 -9.01
CA ILE A 31 10.02 -5.25 -7.60
C ILE A 31 9.77 -3.75 -7.41
N VAL A 32 10.62 -2.90 -7.98
CA VAL A 32 10.45 -1.43 -7.93
C VAL A 32 9.16 -1.01 -8.64
N ALA A 33 8.88 -1.56 -9.83
CA ALA A 33 7.67 -1.26 -10.59
C ALA A 33 6.40 -1.71 -9.84
N LEU A 34 6.41 -2.89 -9.23
CA LEU A 34 5.32 -3.39 -8.40
C LEU A 34 5.11 -2.49 -7.18
N GLY A 35 6.17 -2.08 -6.49
CA GLY A 35 6.08 -1.14 -5.37
C GLY A 35 5.47 0.20 -5.77
N TRP A 36 5.93 0.78 -6.90
CA TRP A 36 5.39 2.03 -7.44
C TRP A 36 3.90 1.90 -7.82
N ASN A 37 3.51 0.77 -8.39
CA ASN A 37 2.12 0.51 -8.78
C ASN A 37 1.19 0.37 -7.56
N ILE A 38 1.61 -0.40 -6.54
CA ILE A 38 0.81 -0.63 -5.32
C ILE A 38 0.56 0.68 -4.57
N CYS A 39 1.55 1.58 -4.52
CA CYS A 39 1.41 2.86 -3.83
C CYS A 39 0.50 3.87 -4.56
N ASN A 40 0.10 3.60 -5.81
CA ASN A 40 -0.75 4.48 -6.62
C ASN A 40 -0.32 5.96 -6.56
N SER A 41 1.00 6.20 -6.59
CA SER A 41 1.61 7.50 -6.24
C SER A 41 1.10 8.65 -7.12
N TRP A 42 0.76 8.37 -8.38
CA TRP A 42 0.29 9.38 -9.33
C TRP A 42 -1.05 10.01 -8.91
N ALA A 43 -1.98 9.22 -8.37
CA ALA A 43 -3.28 9.72 -7.94
C ALA A 43 -3.18 10.51 -6.62
N ALA A 44 -2.27 10.11 -5.73
CA ALA A 44 -2.00 10.85 -4.51
C ALA A 44 -1.37 12.23 -4.81
N VAL A 45 -0.42 12.26 -5.76
CA VAL A 45 0.22 13.51 -6.20
C VAL A 45 -0.80 14.45 -6.85
N SER A 46 -1.69 13.94 -7.72
CA SER A 46 -2.69 14.79 -8.39
C SER A 46 -3.69 15.41 -7.41
N ALA A 47 -4.20 14.63 -6.45
CA ALA A 47 -5.11 15.13 -5.42
C ALA A 47 -4.44 16.16 -4.49
N THR A 48 -3.20 15.90 -4.09
CA THR A 48 -2.45 16.76 -3.16
C THR A 48 -1.97 18.05 -3.82
N LEU A 49 -1.70 18.02 -5.13
CA LEU A 49 -1.29 19.20 -5.90
C LEU A 49 -2.35 20.30 -5.80
N ALA A 50 -3.63 19.96 -6.01
CA ALA A 50 -4.74 20.91 -5.94
C ALA A 50 -4.82 21.59 -4.56
N ILE A 51 -4.73 20.81 -3.48
CA ILE A 51 -4.80 21.31 -2.10
C ILE A 51 -3.57 22.18 -1.75
N SER A 52 -2.38 21.74 -2.21
CA SER A 52 -1.12 22.43 -1.95
C SER A 52 -1.03 23.80 -2.62
N VAL A 53 -1.55 23.94 -3.84
CA VAL A 53 -1.60 25.25 -4.52
C VAL A 53 -2.44 26.25 -3.72
N VAL A 54 -3.61 25.82 -3.25
CA VAL A 54 -4.53 26.71 -2.50
C VAL A 54 -3.96 27.08 -1.12
N SER A 55 -3.25 26.15 -0.47
CA SER A 55 -2.86 26.32 0.94
C SER A 55 -1.42 26.81 1.16
N GLY A 56 -0.49 26.53 0.24
CA GLY A 56 0.95 26.82 0.41
C GLY A 56 1.63 27.45 -0.82
N GLY A 57 0.88 27.64 -1.91
CA GLY A 57 1.41 28.20 -3.15
C GLY A 57 2.51 27.34 -3.82
N PRO A 58 3.17 27.87 -4.86
CA PRO A 58 4.15 27.12 -5.67
C PRO A 58 5.42 26.72 -4.90
N VAL A 59 5.78 27.48 -3.87
CA VAL A 59 7.00 27.28 -3.08
C VAL A 59 6.89 25.99 -2.25
N THR A 60 5.75 25.76 -1.59
CA THR A 60 5.52 24.53 -0.82
C THR A 60 5.49 23.30 -1.71
N LEU A 61 5.05 23.41 -2.96
CA LEU A 61 5.09 22.29 -3.91
C LEU A 61 6.52 21.86 -4.25
N LEU A 62 7.39 22.82 -4.57
CA LEU A 62 8.77 22.54 -4.97
C LEU A 62 9.62 22.08 -3.79
N TYR A 63 9.56 22.77 -2.66
CA TYR A 63 10.40 22.42 -1.50
C TYR A 63 9.80 21.28 -0.67
N GLY A 64 8.47 21.16 -0.63
CA GLY A 64 7.78 20.09 0.10
C GLY A 64 8.05 18.71 -0.49
N ILE A 65 8.07 18.58 -1.82
CA ILE A 65 8.36 17.29 -2.47
C ILE A 65 9.83 16.86 -2.26
N ILE A 66 10.77 17.81 -2.22
CA ILE A 66 12.18 17.50 -1.96
C ILE A 66 12.35 17.07 -0.50
N LEU A 67 11.72 17.79 0.43
CA LEU A 67 11.81 17.50 1.86
C LEU A 67 11.17 16.14 2.20
N ILE A 68 9.99 15.83 1.66
CA ILE A 68 9.34 14.53 1.88
C ILE A 68 10.16 13.38 1.26
N PHE A 69 10.83 13.62 0.13
CA PHE A 69 11.68 12.61 -0.51
C PHE A 69 12.90 12.27 0.37
N ILE A 70 13.55 13.27 0.96
CA ILE A 70 14.71 13.06 1.83
C ILE A 70 14.29 12.36 3.13
N LEU A 71 13.27 12.89 3.81
CA LEU A 71 12.83 12.34 5.10
C LEU A 71 12.18 10.97 4.94
N GLY A 72 11.25 10.83 3.99
CA GLY A 72 10.57 9.57 3.69
C GLY A 72 11.52 8.53 3.09
N GLY A 73 12.46 8.96 2.24
CA GLY A 73 13.52 8.11 1.71
C GLY A 73 14.45 7.60 2.81
N GLY A 74 14.83 8.44 3.78
CA GLY A 74 15.60 8.03 4.95
C GLY A 74 14.88 6.97 5.80
N CYS A 75 13.58 7.16 6.05
CA CYS A 75 12.76 6.15 6.72
C CYS A 75 12.68 4.85 5.92
N ALA A 76 12.50 4.93 4.60
CA ALA A 76 12.44 3.75 3.73
C ALA A 76 13.77 2.98 3.71
N LEU A 77 14.91 3.68 3.68
CA LEU A 77 16.24 3.07 3.77
C LEU A 77 16.44 2.36 5.11
N SER A 78 16.06 2.99 6.23
CA SER A 78 16.13 2.33 7.54
C SER A 78 15.26 1.07 7.61
N MET A 79 14.09 1.07 6.98
CA MET A 79 13.24 -0.11 6.88
C MET A 79 13.82 -1.17 5.94
N ALA A 80 14.55 -0.77 4.90
CA ALA A 80 15.25 -1.69 4.01
C ALA A 80 16.39 -2.42 4.73
N GLU A 81 17.14 -1.74 5.61
CA GLU A 81 18.17 -2.36 6.46
C GLU A 81 17.58 -3.39 7.44
N ILE A 82 16.40 -3.12 8.01
CA ILE A 82 15.73 -4.08 8.88
C ILE A 82 15.19 -5.26 8.06
N ALA A 83 14.65 -5.01 6.86
CA ALA A 83 14.10 -6.03 5.98
C ALA A 83 15.17 -6.98 5.42
N SER A 84 16.41 -6.51 5.24
CA SER A 84 17.53 -7.35 4.79
C SER A 84 18.00 -8.31 5.88
N VAL A 85 17.98 -7.89 7.15
CA VAL A 85 18.36 -8.71 8.31
C VAL A 85 17.25 -9.68 8.73
N TYR A 86 15.98 -9.25 8.63
CA TYR A 86 14.83 -10.04 9.07
C TYR A 86 13.86 -10.32 7.91
N PRO A 87 14.16 -11.29 7.02
CA PRO A 87 13.30 -11.69 5.91
C PRO A 87 12.08 -12.48 6.43
N THR A 88 11.23 -11.81 7.19
CA THR A 88 10.06 -12.37 7.87
C THR A 88 8.80 -11.87 7.20
N ALA A 89 7.83 -12.77 6.97
CA ALA A 89 6.57 -12.43 6.30
C ALA A 89 5.63 -11.52 7.14
N GLY A 90 6.02 -11.17 8.36
CA GLY A 90 5.18 -10.47 9.34
C GLY A 90 5.27 -8.93 9.31
N GLY A 91 6.02 -8.33 8.37
CA GLY A 91 6.06 -6.88 8.19
C GLY A 91 6.46 -6.07 9.45
N GLN A 92 6.08 -4.79 9.46
CA GLN A 92 6.54 -3.81 10.46
C GLN A 92 6.16 -4.20 11.90
N TYR A 93 4.96 -4.75 12.12
CA TYR A 93 4.50 -5.18 13.45
C TYR A 93 5.24 -6.41 13.97
N HIS A 94 5.72 -7.29 13.09
CA HIS A 94 6.57 -8.41 13.50
C HIS A 94 8.00 -7.96 13.84
N TRP A 95 8.56 -7.03 13.07
CA TRP A 95 9.88 -6.44 13.38
C TRP A 95 9.87 -5.73 14.72
N THR A 96 8.80 -4.99 15.06
CA THR A 96 8.68 -4.38 16.40
C THR A 96 8.64 -5.43 17.52
N SER A 97 8.06 -6.61 17.28
CA SER A 97 7.98 -7.67 18.30
C SER A 97 9.35 -8.32 18.59
N ILE A 98 10.20 -8.43 17.56
CA ILE A 98 11.55 -9.01 17.64
C ILE A 98 12.54 -8.01 18.23
N LEU A 99 12.47 -6.75 17.82
CA LEU A 99 13.44 -5.71 18.20
C LEU A 99 13.16 -5.11 19.60
N ALA A 100 11.91 -5.20 20.08
CA ALA A 100 11.54 -4.62 21.37
C ALA A 100 11.96 -5.50 22.56
N PRO A 101 12.38 -4.88 23.70
CA PRO A 101 12.72 -5.62 24.91
C PRO A 101 11.52 -6.42 25.45
N ARG A 102 11.77 -7.65 25.93
CA ARG A 102 10.75 -8.65 26.31
C ARG A 102 9.63 -8.15 27.24
N ARG A 103 9.89 -7.12 28.05
CA ARG A 103 8.89 -6.52 28.96
C ARG A 103 7.89 -5.61 28.24
N CYS A 104 8.30 -4.94 27.16
CA CYS A 104 7.47 -3.97 26.44
C CYS A 104 7.07 -4.44 25.03
N SER A 105 7.64 -5.53 24.53
CA SER A 105 7.40 -6.05 23.17
C SER A 105 5.91 -6.22 22.84
N ARG A 106 5.11 -6.82 23.73
CA ARG A 106 3.65 -6.97 23.49
C ARG A 106 2.91 -5.63 23.37
N VAL A 107 3.25 -4.66 24.21
CA VAL A 107 2.57 -3.35 24.22
C VAL A 107 2.97 -2.56 22.98
N LEU A 108 4.26 -2.51 22.65
CA LEU A 108 4.75 -1.79 21.48
C LEU A 108 4.24 -2.38 20.17
N SER A 109 4.21 -3.70 20.04
CA SER A 109 3.64 -4.37 18.86
C SER A 109 2.12 -4.17 18.76
N TYR A 110 1.39 -4.16 19.88
CA TYR A 110 -0.03 -3.85 19.88
C TYR A 110 -0.31 -2.41 19.48
N CYS A 111 0.46 -1.45 19.99
CA CYS A 111 0.37 -0.05 19.59
C CYS A 111 0.69 0.13 18.10
N CYS A 112 1.79 -0.46 17.61
CA CYS A 112 2.19 -0.42 16.21
C CYS A 112 1.10 -1.03 15.30
N GLY A 113 0.58 -2.20 15.65
CA GLY A 113 -0.51 -2.86 14.93
C GLY A 113 -1.79 -2.03 14.93
N SER A 114 -2.15 -1.42 16.06
CA SER A 114 -3.34 -0.57 16.19
C SER A 114 -3.24 0.69 15.36
N VAL A 115 -2.09 1.38 15.38
CA VAL A 115 -1.85 2.58 14.56
C VAL A 115 -1.86 2.24 13.08
N ASN A 116 -1.22 1.12 12.69
CA ASN A 116 -1.28 0.66 11.30
C ASN A 116 -2.72 0.36 10.86
N PHE A 117 -3.48 -0.36 11.67
CA PHE A 117 -4.88 -0.67 11.38
C PHE A 117 -5.75 0.58 11.23
N LEU A 118 -5.63 1.54 12.16
CA LEU A 118 -6.32 2.83 12.08
C LEU A 118 -5.87 3.64 10.86
N GLY A 119 -4.58 3.60 10.52
CA GLY A 119 -4.03 4.22 9.33
C GLY A 119 -4.65 3.67 8.04
N TRP A 120 -4.80 2.36 7.94
CA TRP A 120 -5.46 1.72 6.79
C TRP A 120 -6.94 2.12 6.68
N ILE A 121 -7.66 2.19 7.80
CA ILE A 121 -9.07 2.65 7.82
C ILE A 121 -9.17 4.11 7.39
N ALA A 122 -8.35 4.98 7.97
CA ALA A 122 -8.34 6.41 7.67
C ALA A 122 -7.97 6.68 6.20
N ASN A 123 -6.98 5.96 5.68
CA ASN A 123 -6.58 6.03 4.29
C ASN A 123 -7.71 5.58 3.35
N GLY A 124 -8.38 4.46 3.66
CA GLY A 124 -9.55 4.00 2.91
C GLY A 124 -10.67 5.04 2.88
N ALA A 125 -11.00 5.63 4.04
CA ALA A 125 -12.01 6.68 4.13
C ALA A 125 -11.62 7.92 3.29
N GLY A 126 -10.36 8.36 3.37
CA GLY A 126 -9.86 9.51 2.61
C GLY A 126 -9.99 9.32 1.09
N PHE A 127 -9.64 8.14 0.58
CA PHE A 127 -9.78 7.85 -0.85
C PHE A 127 -11.25 7.83 -1.31
N ILE A 128 -12.16 7.29 -0.49
CA ILE A 128 -13.57 7.19 -0.87
C ILE A 128 -14.24 8.58 -0.86
N ILE A 129 -13.83 9.50 0.02
CA ILE A 129 -14.35 10.88 0.04
C ILE A 129 -13.99 11.66 -1.23
N GLN A 130 -12.88 11.33 -1.89
CA GLN A 130 -12.46 12.07 -3.09
C GLN A 130 -13.41 11.83 -4.29
N MET A 131 -14.02 10.64 -4.38
CA MET A 131 -14.96 10.28 -5.47
C MET A 131 -16.22 11.16 -5.54
N PRO A 132 -17.01 11.33 -4.46
CA PRO A 132 -18.19 12.21 -4.47
C PRO A 132 -17.81 13.67 -4.72
N VAL A 133 -16.65 14.14 -4.25
CA VAL A 133 -16.17 15.51 -4.52
C VAL A 133 -15.98 15.73 -6.01
N ILE A 134 -15.33 14.78 -6.71
CA ILE A 134 -15.14 14.89 -8.17
C ILE A 134 -16.49 14.86 -8.90
N ILE A 135 -17.38 13.94 -8.54
CA ILE A 135 -18.70 13.78 -9.19
C ILE A 135 -19.56 15.04 -9.02
N LEU A 136 -19.63 15.58 -7.80
CA LEU A 136 -20.42 16.78 -7.52
C LEU A 136 -19.78 18.03 -8.10
N SER A 137 -18.45 18.10 -8.16
CA SER A 137 -17.77 19.19 -8.87
C SER A 137 -18.07 19.19 -10.37
N LEU A 138 -18.21 18.00 -10.97
CA LEU A 138 -18.62 17.86 -12.36
C LEU A 138 -20.10 18.23 -12.57
N ALA A 139 -20.99 17.82 -11.66
CA ALA A 139 -22.40 18.20 -11.72
C ALA A 139 -22.60 19.72 -11.64
N ALA A 140 -21.89 20.39 -10.73
CA ALA A 140 -21.92 21.85 -10.61
C ALA A 140 -21.31 22.57 -11.84
N TYR A 141 -20.39 21.91 -12.56
CA TYR A 141 -19.85 22.45 -13.81
C TYR A 141 -20.83 22.34 -14.98
N LEU A 142 -21.64 21.27 -15.04
CA LEU A 142 -22.63 21.04 -16.10
C LEU A 142 -23.89 21.91 -15.91
N ASP A 143 -24.37 22.05 -14.67
CA ASP A 143 -25.56 22.84 -14.34
C ASP A 143 -25.20 23.98 -13.37
N PRO A 144 -25.13 25.24 -13.84
CA PRO A 144 -24.77 26.40 -13.00
C PRO A 144 -25.78 26.71 -11.87
N SER A 145 -26.99 26.15 -11.94
CA SER A 145 -28.03 26.31 -10.91
C SER A 145 -27.88 25.28 -9.77
N TYR A 146 -27.09 24.23 -9.96
CA TYR A 146 -26.92 23.18 -8.98
C TYR A 146 -25.86 23.55 -7.94
N VAL A 147 -26.31 23.79 -6.71
CA VAL A 147 -25.43 24.07 -5.57
C VAL A 147 -25.20 22.77 -4.79
N PRO A 148 -23.96 22.23 -4.77
CA PRO A 148 -23.67 21.00 -4.06
C PRO A 148 -23.74 21.21 -2.54
N GLU A 149 -24.83 20.73 -1.92
CA GLU A 149 -24.99 20.68 -0.46
C GLU A 149 -24.25 19.49 0.18
N THR A 150 -23.92 19.61 1.47
CA THR A 150 -23.15 18.62 2.22
C THR A 150 -23.81 17.24 2.28
N TRP A 151 -25.15 17.18 2.30
CA TRP A 151 -25.87 15.91 2.35
C TRP A 151 -25.77 15.12 1.03
N HIS A 152 -25.64 15.80 -0.12
CA HIS A 152 -25.38 15.14 -1.41
C HIS A 152 -24.04 14.40 -1.37
N ILE A 153 -23.01 15.05 -0.83
CA ILE A 153 -21.68 14.45 -0.66
C ILE A 153 -21.77 13.20 0.22
N PHE A 154 -22.50 13.29 1.33
CA PHE A 154 -22.68 12.17 2.26
C PHE A 154 -23.39 10.96 1.63
N LEU A 155 -24.48 11.17 0.89
CA LEU A 155 -25.20 10.08 0.24
C LEU A 155 -24.37 9.38 -0.83
N VAL A 156 -23.68 10.16 -1.68
CA VAL A 156 -22.82 9.60 -2.73
C VAL A 156 -21.65 8.86 -2.07
N PHE A 157 -21.04 9.43 -1.02
CA PHE A 157 -20.00 8.76 -0.23
C PHE A 157 -20.47 7.41 0.31
N GLN A 158 -21.66 7.34 0.92
CA GLN A 158 -22.20 6.11 1.50
C GLN A 158 -22.51 5.05 0.43
N ALA A 159 -23.02 5.48 -0.74
CA ALA A 159 -23.27 4.60 -1.87
C ALA A 159 -21.96 3.98 -2.41
N PHE A 160 -20.90 4.78 -2.55
CA PHE A 160 -19.58 4.28 -2.94
C PHE A 160 -19.00 3.33 -1.89
N ASN A 161 -19.09 3.66 -0.61
CA ASN A 161 -18.63 2.79 0.48
C ASN A 161 -19.30 1.42 0.42
N PHE A 162 -20.64 1.39 0.35
CA PHE A 162 -21.40 0.14 0.30
C PHE A 162 -21.06 -0.69 -0.94
N THR A 163 -20.91 -0.04 -2.09
CA THR A 163 -20.51 -0.69 -3.34
C THR A 163 -19.10 -1.28 -3.24
N PHE A 164 -18.14 -0.54 -2.67
CA PHE A 164 -16.77 -1.00 -2.49
C PHE A 164 -16.68 -2.14 -1.48
N THR A 165 -17.43 -2.08 -0.39
CA THR A 165 -17.53 -3.15 0.61
C THR A 165 -18.16 -4.39 -0.01
N ALA A 166 -19.26 -4.25 -0.77
CA ALA A 166 -19.87 -5.35 -1.49
C ALA A 166 -18.90 -5.98 -2.50
N TYR A 167 -18.19 -5.15 -3.28
CA TYR A 167 -17.17 -5.61 -4.21
C TYR A 167 -16.04 -6.37 -3.49
N ASN A 168 -15.53 -5.86 -2.37
CA ASN A 168 -14.51 -6.54 -1.57
C ASN A 168 -15.00 -7.90 -1.06
N ILE A 169 -16.22 -7.96 -0.52
CA ILE A 169 -16.77 -9.20 0.07
C ILE A 169 -17.08 -10.25 -1.01
N PHE A 170 -17.70 -9.85 -2.11
CA PHE A 170 -18.22 -10.78 -3.11
C PHE A 170 -17.23 -11.06 -4.26
N LEU A 171 -16.45 -10.06 -4.69
CA LEU A 171 -15.59 -10.22 -5.86
C LEU A 171 -14.21 -10.79 -5.52
N MET A 172 -13.63 -10.52 -4.33
CA MET A 172 -12.37 -11.15 -3.93
C MET A 172 -12.47 -12.69 -3.94
N LYS A 173 -13.63 -13.25 -3.56
CA LYS A 173 -13.87 -14.69 -3.63
C LYS A 173 -13.97 -15.23 -5.05
N ARG A 174 -14.30 -14.38 -6.04
CA ARG A 174 -14.46 -14.75 -7.45
C ARG A 174 -13.16 -14.57 -8.26
N THR A 175 -12.25 -13.71 -7.80
CA THR A 175 -10.95 -13.41 -8.43
C THR A 175 -9.89 -14.50 -8.18
N ALA A 176 -10.11 -15.43 -7.24
CA ALA A 176 -9.18 -16.54 -6.96
C ALA A 176 -8.90 -17.43 -8.20
N TRP A 177 -9.83 -17.49 -9.16
CA TRP A 177 -9.67 -18.23 -10.41
C TRP A 177 -8.53 -17.73 -11.31
N ILE A 178 -8.14 -16.45 -11.22
CA ILE A 178 -7.05 -15.88 -12.04
C ILE A 178 -5.69 -16.50 -11.68
N HIS A 179 -5.49 -16.91 -10.42
CA HIS A 179 -4.28 -17.61 -10.01
C HIS A 179 -4.25 -19.07 -10.50
N ASP A 180 -5.39 -19.75 -10.54
CA ASP A 180 -5.50 -21.12 -11.07
C ASP A 180 -5.24 -21.18 -12.58
N VAL A 181 -5.74 -20.21 -13.36
CA VAL A 181 -5.50 -20.16 -14.82
C VAL A 181 -4.01 -19.97 -15.15
N GLY A 182 -3.29 -19.19 -14.34
CA GLY A 182 -1.84 -19.03 -14.47
C GLY A 182 -1.05 -20.30 -14.11
N CYS A 183 -1.48 -21.02 -13.06
CA CYS A 183 -0.86 -22.28 -12.64
C CYS A 183 -1.10 -23.41 -13.65
N GLU A 184 -2.30 -23.47 -14.25
CA GLU A 184 -2.67 -24.44 -15.29
C GLU A 184 -1.88 -24.20 -16.60
N SER A 185 -1.63 -22.94 -16.95
CA SER A 185 -0.81 -22.57 -18.11
C SER A 185 0.67 -22.99 -17.92
N ASN A 186 1.24 -22.78 -16.73
CA ASN A 186 2.61 -23.17 -16.43
C ASN A 186 2.80 -24.69 -16.30
N ARG A 187 1.75 -25.44 -15.91
CA ARG A 187 1.75 -26.90 -15.87
C ARG A 187 1.79 -27.52 -17.27
N ARG A 188 1.22 -26.87 -18.29
CA ARG A 188 1.25 -27.33 -19.69
C ARG A 188 2.57 -27.07 -20.43
N VAL A 189 3.43 -26.19 -19.91
CA VAL A 189 4.77 -25.92 -20.47
C VAL A 189 5.84 -26.85 -19.86
N SER A 190 5.53 -27.51 -18.74
CA SER A 190 6.48 -28.34 -17.97
C SER A 190 6.31 -29.85 -18.16
N THR A 191 5.38 -30.29 -19.02
CA THR A 191 5.26 -31.70 -19.44
C THR A 191 5.97 -31.88 -20.79
N PRO A 192 6.94 -32.81 -20.90
CA PRO A 192 7.69 -33.05 -22.14
C PRO A 192 6.80 -33.53 -23.30
#